data_AF-N1QP36-F1
#
_entry.id   AF-N1QP36-F1
#
_cell.length_a   1.000
_cell.length_b   1.000
_cell.length_c   1.000
_cell.angle_alpha   90.00
_cell.angle_beta   90.00
_cell.angle_gamma   90.00
#
_symmetry.space_group_name_H-M   'P 1'
#
loop_
_entity.id
_entity.type
_entity.pdbx_description
1 polymer ?
#
loop_
_entity_poly.entity_id
_entity_poly.type
_entity_poly.pdbx_seq_one_letter_code
_entity_poly.pdbx_strand_id
1 'polypeptide(L)'
;MLDPYGGLMSSISPSKTPFPHRQGNLYQLQYYSFWYENGTAAAEKRMSWVRGLYKEMEPYVSKNPRAVYVNYRDLDLGTNELDGNVTSYEKARVWGEKYFKGNFKRLAAVKAMVDPDDFFKNEQSIPPLPAAKI
;
A
#
# COMPACT_ATOMS: atom_id res chain seq x y z
N MET A 1 16.11 3.66 6.92
CA MET A 1 16.38 2.34 7.52
C MET A 1 16.39 1.30 6.43
N LEU A 2 17.35 0.36 6.42
CA LEU A 2 17.47 -0.70 5.42
C LEU A 2 17.46 -2.05 6.12
N ASP A 3 16.48 -2.89 5.78
CA ASP A 3 16.29 -4.20 6.40
C ASP A 3 16.51 -5.30 5.36
N PRO A 4 17.47 -6.22 5.55
CA PRO A 4 17.76 -7.27 4.58
C PRO A 4 16.61 -8.27 4.50
N TYR A 5 16.24 -8.65 3.28
CA TYR A 5 15.33 -9.76 2.98
C TYR A 5 16.15 -10.98 2.54
N GLY A 6 15.49 -12.12 2.32
CA GLY A 6 16.16 -13.40 2.05
C GLY A 6 15.71 -14.48 3.03
N GLY A 7 16.51 -15.55 3.18
CA GLY A 7 16.26 -16.62 4.14
C GLY A 7 14.82 -17.14 4.11
N LEU A 8 14.20 -17.27 5.29
CA LEU A 8 12.81 -17.73 5.43
C LEU A 8 11.81 -16.86 4.66
N MET A 9 12.05 -15.55 4.53
CA MET A 9 11.15 -14.67 3.79
C MET A 9 11.10 -15.04 2.29
N SER A 10 12.17 -15.61 1.75
CA SER A 10 12.22 -16.06 0.35
C SER A 10 11.65 -17.46 0.13
N SER A 11 11.50 -18.29 1.17
CA SER A 11 10.89 -19.62 1.02
C SER A 11 9.36 -19.60 1.15
N ILE A 12 8.79 -18.51 1.67
CA ILE A 12 7.35 -18.34 1.81
C ILE A 12 6.75 -17.89 0.46
N SER A 13 5.73 -18.62 -0.02
CA SER A 13 4.98 -18.20 -1.21
C SER A 13 4.41 -16.78 -1.07
N PRO A 14 4.51 -15.91 -2.09
CA PRO A 14 3.92 -14.57 -2.10
C PRO A 14 2.41 -14.53 -1.81
N SER A 15 1.68 -15.61 -2.06
CA SER A 15 0.23 -15.70 -1.83
C SER A 15 -0.15 -16.41 -0.53
N LYS A 16 0.83 -16.87 0.27
CA LYS A 16 0.58 -17.58 1.54
C LYS A 16 -0.12 -16.69 2.56
N THR A 17 0.21 -15.40 2.59
CA THR A 17 -0.44 -14.38 3.42
C THR A 17 -0.71 -13.13 2.57
N PRO A 18 -1.45 -12.13 3.08
CA PRO A 18 -1.69 -10.89 2.33
C PRO A 18 -0.42 -10.18 1.88
N PHE A 19 0.64 -10.23 2.68
CA PHE A 19 1.93 -9.59 2.41
C PHE A 19 2.72 -10.31 1.29
N PRO A 20 2.90 -9.68 0.11
CA PRO A 20 3.39 -10.36 -1.09
C PRO A 20 4.91 -10.25 -1.32
N HIS A 21 5.62 -9.40 -0.57
CA HIS A 21 7.03 -9.09 -0.84
C HIS A 21 7.95 -10.16 -0.25
N ARG A 22 8.07 -11.29 -0.97
CA ARG A 22 8.83 -12.49 -0.58
C ARG A 22 10.08 -12.65 -1.45
N GLN A 23 10.26 -13.82 -2.07
CA GLN A 23 11.34 -14.12 -3.00
C GLN A 23 11.54 -13.02 -4.06
N GLY A 24 12.79 -12.69 -4.35
CA GLY A 24 13.17 -11.67 -5.34
C GLY A 24 13.30 -10.24 -4.80
N ASN A 25 12.94 -9.98 -3.53
CA ASN A 25 13.21 -8.70 -2.87
C ASN A 25 14.50 -8.85 -2.03
N LEU A 26 15.47 -7.96 -2.23
CA LEU A 26 16.77 -8.02 -1.54
C LEU A 26 16.74 -7.38 -0.16
N TYR A 27 16.01 -6.28 -0.01
CA TYR A 27 15.84 -5.53 1.22
C TYR A 27 14.62 -4.63 1.13
N GLN A 28 14.16 -4.16 2.28
CA GLN A 28 13.23 -3.04 2.39
C GLN A 28 14.01 -1.77 2.76
N LEU A 29 13.63 -0.63 2.17
CA LEU A 29 14.24 0.66 2.45
C LEU A 29 13.15 1.66 2.85
N GLN A 30 13.20 2.14 4.09
CA GLN A 30 12.28 3.13 4.64
C GLN A 30 12.95 4.52 4.68
N TYR A 31 12.29 5.50 4.08
CA TYR A 31 12.59 6.92 4.22
C TYR A 31 11.62 7.52 5.24
N TYR A 32 12.13 8.07 6.33
CA TYR A 32 11.31 8.78 7.29
C TYR A 32 12.06 9.99 7.80
N SER A 33 11.30 11.01 8.20
CA SER A 33 11.81 12.21 8.85
C SER A 33 11.09 12.33 10.18
N PHE A 34 11.84 12.61 11.24
CA PHE A 34 11.30 12.92 12.56
C PHE A 34 11.78 14.32 12.95
N TRP A 35 10.91 15.10 13.58
CA TRP A 35 11.21 16.47 13.97
C TRP A 35 10.38 16.89 15.19
N TYR A 36 10.88 17.88 15.93
CA TYR A 36 10.21 18.46 17.11
C TYR A 36 9.57 19.81 16.84
N GLU A 37 9.93 20.46 15.74
CA GLU A 37 9.45 21.79 15.36
C GLU A 37 7.97 21.75 14.98
N ASN A 38 7.17 22.62 15.60
CA ASN A 38 5.75 22.74 15.28
C ASN A 38 5.50 23.73 14.13
N GLY A 39 4.36 23.58 13.47
CA GLY A 39 3.90 24.51 12.44
C GLY A 39 3.91 23.92 11.03
N THR A 40 3.09 24.51 10.17
CA THR A 40 2.87 24.04 8.79
C THR A 40 4.15 24.10 7.95
N ALA A 41 4.93 25.17 8.06
CA ALA A 41 6.18 25.33 7.31
C ALA A 41 7.20 24.22 7.62
N ALA A 42 7.33 23.84 8.89
CA ALA A 42 8.20 22.74 9.30
C ALA A 42 7.71 21.41 8.70
N ALA A 43 6.40 21.12 8.83
CA ALA A 43 5.79 19.93 8.26
C ALA A 43 5.97 19.86 6.73
N GLU A 44 5.68 20.95 6.00
CA GLU A 44 5.83 21.06 4.55
C GLU A 44 7.28 20.81 4.11
N LYS A 45 8.26 21.39 4.81
CA LYS A 45 9.68 21.18 4.54
C LYS A 45 10.09 19.71 4.71
N ARG A 46 9.66 19.06 5.81
CA ARG A 46 9.99 17.65 6.07
C ARG A 46 9.30 16.71 5.10
N MET A 47 8.03 16.94 4.81
CA MET A 47 7.28 16.16 3.82
C MET A 47 7.86 16.31 2.41
N SER A 48 8.24 17.54 2.02
CA SER A 48 8.90 17.80 0.73
C SER A 48 10.22 17.05 0.61
N TRP A 49 11.00 16.96 1.69
CA TRP A 49 12.25 16.21 1.70
C TRP A 49 12.01 14.69 1.51
N VAL A 50 11.07 14.09 2.25
CA VAL A 50 10.75 12.66 2.12
C VAL A 50 10.24 12.34 0.71
N ARG A 51 9.33 13.17 0.17
CA ARG A 51 8.80 13.03 -1.19
C ARG A 51 9.88 13.20 -2.26
N GLY A 52 10.77 14.17 -2.07
CA GLY A 52 11.92 14.41 -2.96
C GLY A 52 12.82 13.19 -3.04
N LEU A 53 13.25 12.66 -1.88
CA LEU A 53 14.08 11.45 -1.82
C LEU A 53 13.36 10.23 -2.40
N TYR A 54 12.07 10.05 -2.10
CA TYR A 54 11.28 8.97 -2.68
C TYR A 54 11.23 9.05 -4.22
N LYS A 55 11.12 10.25 -4.80
CA LYS A 55 11.15 10.48 -6.24
C LYS A 55 12.53 10.20 -6.83
N GLU A 56 13.61 10.70 -6.22
CA GLU A 56 14.98 10.46 -6.67
C GLU A 56 15.35 8.97 -6.71
N MET A 57 14.79 8.17 -5.80
CA MET A 57 15.05 6.74 -5.70
C MET A 57 14.25 5.88 -6.69
N GLU A 58 13.30 6.47 -7.43
CA GLU A 58 12.42 5.76 -8.37
C GLU A 58 13.15 4.80 -9.36
N PRO A 59 14.26 5.18 -10.03
CA PRO A 59 14.90 4.28 -11.00
C PRO A 59 15.66 3.11 -10.37
N TYR A 60 15.93 3.15 -9.06
CA TYR A 60 16.76 2.17 -8.36
C TYR A 60 15.98 1.15 -7.53
N VAL A 61 14.68 1.35 -7.36
CA VAL A 61 13.82 0.47 -6.57
C VAL A 61 12.90 -0.37 -7.47
N SER A 62 12.10 -1.25 -6.86
CA SER A 62 11.11 -2.05 -7.59
C SER A 62 10.19 -1.17 -8.47
N LYS A 63 9.80 -1.71 -9.62
CA LYS A 63 8.85 -1.09 -10.56
C LYS A 63 7.82 -2.11 -11.04
N ASN A 64 6.68 -1.62 -11.53
CA ASN A 64 5.59 -2.42 -12.13
C ASN A 64 5.00 -3.53 -11.23
N PRO A 65 4.39 -3.20 -10.08
CA PRO A 65 4.30 -1.88 -9.45
C PRO A 65 5.49 -1.59 -8.54
N ARG A 66 5.69 -0.32 -8.18
CA ARG A 66 6.60 0.07 -7.09
C ARG A 66 6.06 -0.46 -5.76
N ALA A 67 6.78 -1.40 -5.16
CA ALA A 67 6.40 -2.08 -3.93
C ALA A 67 6.37 -1.11 -2.74
N VAL A 68 5.37 -1.26 -1.88
CA VAL A 68 5.20 -0.52 -0.64
C VAL A 68 4.69 -1.43 0.48
N TYR A 69 4.83 -1.02 1.73
CA TYR A 69 4.45 -1.84 2.87
C TYR A 69 3.30 -1.22 3.66
N VAL A 70 2.21 -1.95 3.85
CA VAL A 70 0.95 -1.42 4.41
C VAL A 70 1.09 -0.86 5.83
N ASN A 71 2.03 -1.38 6.64
CA ASN A 71 2.28 -0.86 7.98
C ASN A 71 2.97 0.52 7.97
N TYR A 72 3.47 0.97 6.82
CA TYR A 72 3.92 2.32 6.57
C TYR A 72 2.97 2.99 5.58
N ARG A 73 1.74 3.22 6.04
CA ARG A 73 0.63 3.74 5.23
C ARG A 73 0.99 5.10 4.60
N ASP A 74 0.94 5.16 3.28
CA ASP A 74 1.25 6.34 2.48
C ASP A 74 0.02 6.75 1.65
N LEU A 75 -0.59 7.89 2.02
CA LEU A 75 -1.75 8.45 1.33
C LEU A 75 -1.39 9.15 0.01
N ASP A 76 -0.11 9.45 -0.24
CA ASP A 76 0.35 10.01 -1.52
C ASP A 76 0.21 8.98 -2.67
N LEU A 77 0.03 7.69 -2.35
CA LEU A 77 -0.23 6.63 -3.33
C LEU A 77 -1.67 6.64 -3.87
N GLY A 78 -2.56 7.43 -3.25
CA GLY A 78 -3.98 7.52 -3.58
C GLY A 78 -4.87 7.12 -2.42
N THR A 79 -6.10 7.65 -2.40
CA THR A 79 -7.10 7.36 -1.38
C THR A 79 -8.33 6.72 -2.00
N ASN A 80 -9.15 6.08 -1.16
CA ASN A 80 -10.43 5.56 -1.55
C ASN A 80 -11.36 6.66 -2.02
N GLU A 81 -12.10 6.31 -3.06
CA GLU A 81 -13.24 7.08 -3.55
C GLU A 81 -14.46 6.18 -3.50
N LEU A 82 -15.64 6.78 -3.33
CA LEU A 82 -16.89 6.05 -3.27
C LEU A 82 -17.40 5.66 -4.67
N ASP A 83 -18.08 4.52 -4.72
CA ASP A 83 -18.96 4.08 -5.80
C ASP A 83 -20.31 3.70 -5.16
N GLY A 84 -21.26 4.63 -5.21
CA GLY A 84 -22.44 4.59 -4.35
C GLY A 84 -22.07 4.79 -2.88
N ASN A 85 -22.44 3.83 -2.02
CA ASN A 85 -22.20 3.90 -0.57
C ASN A 85 -20.95 3.15 -0.10
N VAL A 86 -20.31 2.41 -1.00
CA VAL A 86 -19.11 1.60 -0.72
C VAL A 86 -17.89 2.20 -1.39
N THR A 87 -16.71 1.89 -0.87
CA THR A 87 -15.46 2.24 -1.56
C THR A 87 -15.32 1.48 -2.89
N SER A 88 -14.69 2.11 -3.88
CA SER A 88 -14.55 1.55 -5.22
C SER A 88 -13.32 0.65 -5.35
N TYR A 89 -13.53 -0.65 -5.64
CA TYR A 89 -12.43 -1.58 -5.89
C TYR A 89 -11.52 -1.12 -7.04
N GLU A 90 -12.09 -0.74 -8.19
CA GLU A 90 -11.29 -0.39 -9.38
C GLU A 90 -10.39 0.84 -9.14
N LYS A 91 -10.88 1.85 -8.41
CA LYS A 91 -10.07 3.02 -8.05
C LYS A 91 -9.00 2.66 -7.02
N ALA A 92 -9.34 1.82 -6.04
CA ALA A 92 -8.41 1.39 -5.00
C ALA A 92 -7.26 0.51 -5.52
N ARG A 93 -7.41 -0.16 -6.67
CA ARG A 93 -6.32 -0.97 -7.26
C ARG A 93 -5.03 -0.19 -7.45
N VAL A 94 -5.11 1.12 -7.69
CA VAL A 94 -3.95 2.01 -7.89
C VAL A 94 -2.97 1.94 -6.72
N TRP A 95 -3.46 1.99 -5.47
CA TRP A 95 -2.64 1.84 -4.27
C TRP A 95 -2.61 0.39 -3.77
N GLY A 96 -3.71 -0.35 -3.92
CA GLY A 96 -3.90 -1.70 -3.39
C GLY A 96 -2.95 -2.73 -3.99
N GLU A 97 -2.73 -2.69 -5.31
CA GLU A 97 -1.80 -3.58 -5.98
C GLU A 97 -0.33 -3.26 -5.62
N LYS A 98 -0.02 -2.04 -5.17
CA LYS A 98 1.32 -1.70 -4.70
C LYS A 98 1.64 -2.34 -3.34
N TYR A 99 0.66 -2.41 -2.42
CA TYR A 99 0.80 -3.08 -1.12
C TYR A 99 0.65 -4.60 -1.20
N PHE A 100 -0.28 -5.10 -2.01
CA PHE A 100 -0.72 -6.49 -1.97
C PHE A 100 -0.45 -7.28 -3.24
N LYS A 101 0.04 -6.64 -4.32
CA LYS A 101 0.25 -7.27 -5.63
C LYS A 101 -0.99 -8.09 -6.05
N GLY A 102 -0.79 -9.29 -6.58
CA GLY A 102 -1.88 -10.20 -6.96
C GLY A 102 -2.79 -10.66 -5.82
N ASN A 103 -2.44 -10.41 -4.55
CA ASN A 103 -3.30 -10.75 -3.42
C ASN A 103 -4.47 -9.78 -3.23
N PHE A 104 -4.42 -8.58 -3.84
CA PHE A 104 -5.43 -7.55 -3.63
C PHE A 104 -6.85 -8.01 -3.98
N LYS A 105 -7.02 -8.69 -5.12
CA LYS A 105 -8.33 -9.23 -5.54
C LYS A 105 -8.91 -10.23 -4.54
N ARG A 106 -8.07 -11.13 -4.02
CA ARG A 106 -8.48 -12.12 -2.99
C ARG A 106 -8.92 -11.41 -1.71
N LEU A 107 -8.21 -10.35 -1.32
CA LEU A 107 -8.56 -9.54 -0.16
C LEU A 107 -9.91 -8.83 -0.33
N ALA A 108 -10.15 -8.23 -1.50
CA ALA A 108 -11.43 -7.60 -1.82
C ALA A 108 -12.61 -8.60 -1.83
N ALA A 109 -12.36 -9.82 -2.30
CA ALA A 109 -13.35 -10.90 -2.24
C ALA A 109 -13.67 -11.30 -0.78
N VAL A 110 -12.66 -11.39 0.08
CA VAL A 110 -12.88 -11.63 1.52
C VAL A 110 -13.65 -10.48 2.16
N LYS A 111 -13.27 -9.23 1.87
CA LYS A 111 -13.97 -8.03 2.34
C LYS A 111 -15.46 -8.08 1.97
N ALA A 112 -15.80 -8.40 0.72
CA ALA A 112 -17.20 -8.52 0.29
C ALA A 112 -17.99 -9.61 1.05
N MET A 113 -17.33 -10.69 1.49
CA MET A 113 -18.00 -11.75 2.27
C MET A 113 -18.25 -11.36 3.73
N VAL A 114 -17.33 -10.60 4.35
CA VAL A 114 -17.36 -10.34 5.79
C VAL A 114 -17.87 -8.94 6.16
N ASP A 115 -17.81 -8.00 5.23
CA ASP A 115 -18.27 -6.62 5.39
C ASP A 115 -18.75 -6.04 4.03
N PRO A 116 -19.87 -6.56 3.49
CA PRO A 116 -20.39 -6.16 2.18
C PRO A 116 -20.85 -4.69 2.12
N ASP A 117 -21.30 -4.15 3.25
CA ASP A 117 -21.76 -2.74 3.36
C ASP A 117 -20.61 -1.75 3.56
N ASP A 118 -19.37 -2.25 3.59
CA ASP A 118 -18.15 -1.47 3.77
C ASP A 118 -18.20 -0.58 5.01
N PHE A 119 -18.64 -1.16 6.14
CA PHE A 119 -18.74 -0.46 7.42
C PHE A 119 -17.35 -0.13 7.98
N PHE A 120 -16.43 -1.11 7.94
CA PHE A 120 -15.05 -0.93 8.37
C PHE A 120 -14.21 -0.33 7.23
N LYS A 121 -14.29 1.00 7.07
CA LYS A 121 -13.56 1.72 6.03
C LYS A 121 -12.70 2.87 6.55
N ASN A 122 -11.66 3.19 5.78
CA ASN A 122 -10.81 4.38 5.92
C ASN A 122 -10.30 4.81 4.53
N GLU A 123 -9.41 5.80 4.48
CA GLU A 123 -8.89 6.38 3.25
C GLU A 123 -8.12 5.37 2.37
N GLN A 124 -7.70 4.22 2.88
CA GLN A 124 -7.06 3.13 2.12
C GLN A 124 -7.48 1.74 2.61
N SER A 125 -8.73 1.58 3.07
CA SER A 125 -9.27 0.26 3.39
C SER A 125 -9.51 -0.52 2.11
N ILE A 126 -9.31 -1.85 2.15
CA ILE A 126 -9.64 -2.72 1.02
C ILE A 126 -11.14 -2.61 0.74
N PRO A 127 -11.57 -2.23 -0.47
CA PRO A 127 -12.98 -2.20 -0.82
C PRO A 127 -13.57 -3.59 -1.01
N PRO A 128 -14.89 -3.79 -0.77
CA PRO A 128 -15.55 -5.02 -1.16
C PRO A 128 -15.51 -5.15 -2.69
N LEU A 129 -15.27 -6.37 -3.18
CA LEU A 129 -15.36 -6.65 -4.60
C LEU A 129 -16.83 -6.46 -5.08
N PRO A 130 -17.09 -5.73 -6.17
CA PRO A 130 -18.44 -5.57 -6.70
C PRO A 130 -19.07 -6.92 -7.03
N ALA A 131 -20.36 -7.07 -6.72
CA ALA A 131 -21.14 -8.19 -7.24
C ALA A 131 -21.10 -8.14 -8.78
N ALA A 132 -20.95 -9.30 -9.42
CA ALA A 132 -21.05 -9.37 -10.88
C ALA A 132 -22.42 -8.82 -11.28
N LYS A 133 -22.45 -7.78 -12.13
CA LYS A 133 -23.69 -7.36 -12.79
C LYS A 133 -24.08 -8.50 -13.74
N ILE A 134 -25.11 -9.27 -13.38
CA ILE A 134 -25.75 -10.27 -14.24
C ILE A 134 -26.57 -9.53 -15.30
#